data_AF-A0A6G8FJD1-F1
#
_entry.id   AF-A0A6G8FJD1-F1
#
_cell.length_a   1.000
_cell.length_b   1.000
_cell.length_c   1.000
_cell.angle_alpha   90.00
_cell.angle_beta   90.00
_cell.angle_gamma   90.00
#
_symmetry.space_group_name_H-M   'P 1'
#
loop_
_entity.id
_entity.type
_entity.pdbx_description
1 polymer ?
#
loop_
_entity_poly.entity_id
_entity_poly.type
_entity_poly.pdbx_seq_one_letter_code
_entity_poly.pdbx_strand_id
1 'polypeptide(L)'
;MSSFIRSRRRTLTVALAATLSLGTIATAPTPASAAPSQGHIVLIGGAIKPGDTPSEVIIQEVVDLAQAHAGAGNTPRIAILTAASSPAPSAEEAADGDTYDNASANGLYYKKWFEAHGAEVYPVPIDVNPTEDYPGDPYTAANAFDATVANMIRSSDAVYFGGGDQTRYVRSLLSCTAPDQSSADRFAYTTCTDTPAMTAIREVVESGGVTAGTSAGLTIQQGPDMISGGDPYQSWRDPAVAGWFDEDSPEASTLTYIPAGGLGFFTEGQLDSHFARRDRQPRLVKLSLETQHERGFGVEEKTALVVDRAARTGKVIGALGASMLDVSEATFDGKSAAGVRYSYFMTGSTIDFATGAITLAGTERTGVGSGPAPAVEPDIWKSYECDSNPYIFGTLSLAQSFVKSSTSRASGDSCDALAESPRFRTTFNRDERTRWSDDGSFVDIAMSIAEIPSFTAAASISGPTRLTEGDTASIAVSVTNTGGTSLTDFTINGAPTTATTVLPGSTAVFTFTHAVAEGPQTIRATVTASAVDTNGSDLNMTTDPQAVALELRGAAKLVDPDRPEKPGLEKPDSETQAKDLAPTSQTHQLAATGDPSPLAPLGLASLLMVAGAVALSGQLRVRTK
;
A
#
# COMPACT_ATOMS: atom_id res chain seq x y z
N MET A 1 20.63 33.20 18.02
CA MET A 1 21.54 34.01 17.18
C MET A 1 21.66 33.27 15.85
N SER A 2 21.51 33.86 14.67
CA SER A 2 21.26 35.28 14.33
C SER A 2 20.05 35.41 13.39
N SER A 3 19.40 36.59 13.40
CA SER A 3 18.22 36.85 12.56
C SER A 3 18.58 37.67 11.33
N PHE A 4 18.01 37.32 10.17
CA PHE A 4 18.09 38.14 8.95
C PHE A 4 16.69 38.57 8.51
N ILE A 5 16.39 39.86 8.70
CA ILE A 5 15.10 40.48 8.38
C ILE A 5 15.04 40.84 6.90
N ARG A 6 14.12 40.25 6.14
CA ARG A 6 13.95 40.53 4.71
C ARG A 6 12.95 41.66 4.48
N SER A 7 13.44 42.85 4.15
CA SER A 7 12.62 44.06 3.96
C SER A 7 11.74 43.99 2.70
N ARG A 8 10.42 44.14 2.84
CA ARG A 8 9.49 44.34 1.72
C ARG A 8 9.43 45.82 1.34
N ARG A 9 10.02 46.20 0.19
CA ARG A 9 9.75 47.50 -0.45
C ARG A 9 8.49 47.40 -1.32
N ARG A 10 7.52 48.29 -1.09
CA ARG A 10 6.41 48.55 -2.01
C ARG A 10 6.85 49.64 -3.01
N THR A 11 6.67 49.40 -4.30
CA THR A 11 6.77 50.41 -5.36
C THR A 11 5.38 50.75 -5.87
N LEU A 12 5.06 52.04 -5.95
CA LEU A 12 3.83 52.51 -6.61
C LEU A 12 4.04 52.51 -8.13
N THR A 13 3.06 52.00 -8.87
CA THR A 13 2.98 52.19 -10.32
C THR A 13 2.14 53.43 -10.62
N VAL A 14 2.71 54.41 -11.34
CA VAL A 14 1.96 55.54 -11.89
C VAL A 14 1.76 55.29 -13.37
N ALA A 15 0.51 55.21 -13.82
CA ALA A 15 0.19 55.06 -15.23
C ALA A 15 0.29 56.41 -15.95
N LEU A 16 1.01 56.44 -17.08
CA LEU A 16 1.04 57.59 -17.99
C LEU A 16 0.68 57.10 -19.39
N ALA A 17 -0.51 57.46 -19.87
CA ALA A 17 -0.97 57.08 -21.20
C ALA A 17 -0.38 58.03 -22.26
N ALA A 18 0.37 57.48 -23.21
CA ALA A 18 0.89 58.20 -24.37
C ALA A 18 0.50 57.45 -25.65
N THR A 19 -0.48 57.98 -26.39
CA THR A 19 -0.95 57.39 -27.65
C THR A 19 -0.05 57.79 -28.81
N LEU A 20 0.82 56.89 -29.26
CA LEU A 20 1.53 57.02 -30.54
C LEU A 20 1.03 55.97 -31.53
N SER A 21 0.40 56.44 -32.61
CA SER A 21 -0.02 55.60 -33.74
C SER A 21 1.15 55.39 -34.71
N LEU A 22 1.62 54.15 -34.82
CA LEU A 22 2.61 53.72 -35.81
C LEU A 22 2.06 52.53 -36.61
N GLY A 23 2.41 52.46 -37.90
CA GLY A 23 1.73 51.61 -38.88
C GLY A 23 1.97 50.11 -38.70
N THR A 24 0.93 49.32 -38.95
CA THR A 24 0.98 47.85 -38.93
C THR A 24 1.73 47.30 -40.14
N ILE A 25 3.04 47.11 -39.99
CA ILE A 25 3.77 46.15 -40.84
C ILE A 25 3.37 44.76 -40.35
N ALA A 26 2.71 43.97 -41.21
CA ALA A 26 2.32 42.61 -40.89
C ALA A 26 3.54 41.68 -40.91
N THR A 27 4.25 41.58 -39.79
CA THR A 27 5.19 40.48 -39.55
C THR A 27 4.39 39.18 -39.52
N ALA A 28 4.64 38.29 -40.47
CA ALA A 28 4.14 36.92 -40.40
C ALA A 28 4.60 36.29 -39.06
N PRO A 29 3.77 35.50 -38.38
CA PRO A 29 4.21 34.81 -37.18
C PRO A 29 5.36 33.88 -37.55
N THR A 30 6.55 34.15 -37.01
CA THR A 30 7.56 33.10 -36.88
C THR A 30 6.89 31.94 -36.14
N PRO A 31 6.94 30.70 -36.66
CA PRO A 31 6.43 29.56 -35.91
C PRO A 31 7.13 29.57 -34.55
N ALA A 32 6.36 29.45 -33.48
CA ALA A 32 6.96 29.20 -32.17
C ALA A 32 7.84 27.97 -32.33
N SER A 33 9.10 28.06 -31.89
CA SER A 33 9.94 26.85 -31.82
C SER A 33 9.16 25.84 -31.00
N ALA A 34 8.92 24.66 -31.55
CA ALA A 34 8.40 23.57 -30.76
C ALA A 34 9.32 23.41 -29.53
N ALA A 35 8.74 23.13 -28.37
CA ALA A 35 9.51 22.61 -27.26
C ALA A 35 10.23 21.34 -27.74
N PRO A 36 11.47 21.07 -27.30
CA PRO A 36 12.15 19.83 -27.65
C PRO A 36 11.25 18.65 -27.27
N SER A 37 10.93 17.82 -28.24
CA SER A 37 10.05 16.66 -28.06
C SER A 37 10.79 15.62 -27.22
N GLN A 38 10.52 15.60 -25.91
CA GLN A 38 11.15 14.66 -24.98
C GLN A 38 10.60 13.22 -25.08
N GLY A 39 9.83 12.91 -26.12
CA GLY A 39 9.32 11.56 -26.35
C GLY A 39 8.25 11.12 -25.34
N HIS A 40 7.93 9.84 -25.41
CA HIS A 40 6.86 9.23 -24.62
C HIS A 40 7.35 8.07 -23.76
N ILE A 41 6.66 7.85 -22.63
CA ILE A 41 6.85 6.70 -21.75
C ILE A 41 5.55 5.89 -21.74
N VAL A 42 5.63 4.57 -21.91
CA VAL A 42 4.49 3.66 -21.73
C VAL A 42 4.80 2.70 -20.59
N LEU A 43 4.24 2.99 -19.41
CA LEU A 43 4.43 2.26 -18.17
C LEU A 43 3.35 1.17 -18.04
N ILE A 44 3.67 -0.08 -18.36
CA ILE A 44 2.70 -1.20 -18.42
C ILE A 44 2.77 -2.04 -17.13
N GLY A 45 1.65 -2.16 -16.40
CA GLY A 45 1.62 -2.79 -15.08
C GLY A 45 1.80 -4.32 -15.03
N GLY A 46 2.05 -4.98 -16.16
CA GLY A 46 2.32 -6.42 -16.25
C GLY A 46 1.17 -7.27 -16.80
N ALA A 47 1.43 -8.58 -16.96
CA ALA A 47 0.47 -9.63 -17.37
C ALA A 47 -0.36 -9.37 -18.66
N ILE A 48 0.21 -8.60 -19.60
CA ILE A 48 -0.30 -8.46 -20.97
C ILE A 48 0.02 -9.71 -21.81
N LYS A 49 -0.77 -9.97 -22.86
CA LYS A 49 -0.52 -11.07 -23.83
C LYS A 49 -1.24 -10.87 -25.18
N PRO A 50 -0.78 -11.50 -26.29
CA PRO A 50 -1.48 -11.46 -27.57
C PRO A 50 -2.93 -11.94 -27.52
N GLY A 51 -3.79 -11.30 -28.31
CA GLY A 51 -5.21 -11.64 -28.47
C GLY A 51 -6.12 -11.24 -27.30
N ASP A 52 -5.56 -10.60 -26.27
CA ASP A 52 -6.29 -10.05 -25.13
C ASP A 52 -6.56 -8.55 -25.39
N THR A 53 -7.81 -8.14 -25.63
CA THR A 53 -8.13 -6.80 -26.17
C THR A 53 -7.50 -5.61 -25.42
N PRO A 54 -7.44 -5.57 -24.07
CA PRO A 54 -6.69 -4.54 -23.34
C PRO A 54 -5.19 -4.53 -23.67
N SER A 55 -4.58 -5.70 -23.82
CA SER A 55 -3.18 -5.87 -24.18
C SER A 55 -2.89 -5.41 -25.61
N GLU A 56 -3.76 -5.77 -26.57
CA GLU A 56 -3.65 -5.34 -27.97
C GLU A 56 -3.70 -3.80 -28.10
N VAL A 57 -4.56 -3.12 -27.32
CA VAL A 57 -4.64 -1.65 -27.29
C VAL A 57 -3.35 -1.02 -26.74
N ILE A 58 -2.72 -1.64 -25.74
CA ILE A 58 -1.46 -1.16 -25.17
C ILE A 58 -0.30 -1.29 -26.16
N ILE A 59 -0.18 -2.44 -26.85
CA ILE A 59 0.86 -2.64 -27.86
C ILE A 59 0.63 -1.74 -29.08
N GLN A 60 -0.63 -1.54 -29.50
CA GLN A 60 -0.94 -0.61 -30.58
C GLN A 60 -0.56 0.83 -30.23
N GLU A 61 -0.82 1.32 -29.01
CA GLU A 61 -0.41 2.71 -28.66
C GLU A 61 1.12 2.88 -28.64
N VAL A 62 1.89 1.85 -28.26
CA VAL A 62 3.37 1.89 -28.42
C VAL A 62 3.78 1.98 -29.89
N VAL A 63 3.13 1.23 -30.79
CA VAL A 63 3.41 1.28 -32.24
C VAL A 63 2.96 2.60 -32.86
N ASP A 64 1.81 3.16 -32.47
CA ASP A 64 1.29 4.43 -32.97
C ASP A 64 2.18 5.61 -32.55
N LEU A 65 2.70 5.60 -31.31
CA LEU A 65 3.67 6.58 -30.83
C LEU A 65 5.03 6.43 -31.53
N ALA A 66 5.49 5.19 -31.78
CA ALA A 66 6.70 4.94 -32.56
C ALA A 66 6.53 5.42 -34.03
N GLN A 67 5.36 5.19 -34.62
CA GLN A 67 5.02 5.64 -35.97
C GLN A 67 4.99 7.17 -36.07
N ALA A 68 4.60 7.87 -35.00
CA ALA A 68 4.64 9.33 -34.94
C ALA A 68 6.08 9.89 -34.94
N HIS A 69 7.04 9.21 -34.31
CA HIS A 69 8.46 9.55 -34.38
C HIS A 69 9.06 9.19 -35.76
N ALA A 70 8.79 7.97 -36.25
CA ALA A 70 9.26 7.49 -37.55
C ALA A 70 8.82 8.37 -38.72
N GLY A 71 7.63 8.99 -38.60
CA GLY A 71 7.06 9.89 -39.59
C GLY A 71 6.31 9.18 -40.72
N ALA A 72 5.46 9.94 -41.41
CA ALA A 72 4.52 9.40 -42.38
C ALA A 72 5.21 8.74 -43.59
N GLY A 73 4.93 7.45 -43.80
CA GLY A 73 5.46 6.65 -44.91
C GLY A 73 6.66 5.76 -44.53
N ASN A 74 7.20 5.89 -43.32
CA ASN A 74 8.20 4.99 -42.77
C ASN A 74 7.53 3.94 -41.87
N THR A 75 8.04 2.70 -41.86
CA THR A 75 7.68 1.69 -40.86
C THR A 75 8.43 1.98 -39.56
N PRO A 76 7.78 2.03 -38.38
CA PRO A 76 8.47 2.28 -37.12
C PRO A 76 9.36 1.10 -36.72
N ARG A 77 10.54 1.40 -36.19
CA ARG A 77 11.57 0.41 -35.83
C ARG A 77 11.66 0.27 -34.31
N ILE A 78 11.49 -0.95 -33.80
CA ILE A 78 11.37 -1.22 -32.35
C ILE A 78 12.47 -2.17 -31.89
N ALA A 79 13.25 -1.72 -30.89
CA ALA A 79 14.24 -2.53 -30.20
C ALA A 79 13.60 -3.24 -29.00
N ILE A 80 13.66 -4.57 -28.95
CA ILE A 80 13.16 -5.37 -27.82
C ILE A 80 14.31 -5.75 -26.89
N LEU A 81 14.29 -5.29 -25.64
CA LEU A 81 15.18 -5.74 -24.57
C LEU A 81 14.43 -6.63 -23.59
N THR A 82 15.05 -7.74 -23.21
CA THR A 82 14.46 -8.80 -22.38
C THR A 82 15.41 -9.29 -21.27
N ALA A 83 16.47 -8.53 -20.97
CA ALA A 83 17.47 -8.83 -19.95
C ALA A 83 16.92 -8.99 -18.51
N ALA A 84 15.68 -8.56 -18.23
CA ALA A 84 14.99 -8.85 -16.98
C ALA A 84 14.61 -10.33 -16.80
N SER A 85 14.39 -11.06 -17.89
CA SER A 85 14.11 -12.49 -17.85
C SER A 85 15.39 -13.28 -17.48
N SER A 86 15.28 -14.59 -17.25
CA SER A 86 16.47 -15.43 -17.07
C SER A 86 17.14 -15.71 -18.43
N PRO A 87 18.49 -15.82 -18.50
CA PRO A 87 19.16 -16.28 -19.70
C PRO A 87 18.70 -17.69 -20.11
N ALA A 88 18.82 -18.03 -21.39
CA ALA A 88 18.34 -19.31 -21.89
C ALA A 88 19.33 -20.43 -21.54
N PRO A 89 18.89 -21.56 -20.94
CA PRO A 89 19.81 -22.64 -20.54
C PRO A 89 20.29 -23.49 -21.73
N SER A 90 19.72 -23.31 -22.93
CA SER A 90 20.18 -23.95 -24.16
C SER A 90 19.68 -23.25 -25.43
N ALA A 91 20.33 -23.54 -26.56
CA ALA A 91 19.91 -23.10 -27.89
C ALA A 91 18.51 -23.60 -28.33
N GLU A 92 17.99 -24.68 -27.71
CA GLU A 92 16.65 -25.18 -27.99
C GLU A 92 15.59 -24.27 -27.34
N GLU A 93 15.77 -23.95 -26.06
CA GLU A 93 14.89 -23.05 -25.31
C GLU A 93 15.02 -21.59 -25.77
N ALA A 94 16.20 -21.16 -26.23
CA ALA A 94 16.43 -19.82 -26.76
C ALA A 94 15.69 -19.55 -28.09
N ALA A 95 15.36 -20.61 -28.84
CA ALA A 95 14.77 -20.52 -30.18
C ALA A 95 13.24 -20.61 -30.19
N ASP A 96 12.60 -21.02 -29.09
CA ASP A 96 11.15 -21.21 -28.98
C ASP A 96 10.49 -20.19 -28.03
N GLY A 97 10.21 -19.02 -28.60
CA GLY A 97 9.40 -17.96 -27.99
C GLY A 97 7.88 -18.20 -28.00
N ASP A 98 7.40 -19.40 -28.34
CA ASP A 98 5.99 -19.80 -28.11
C ASP A 98 5.85 -20.70 -26.86
N THR A 99 6.93 -21.32 -26.38
CA THR A 99 6.93 -22.24 -25.22
C THR A 99 7.70 -21.72 -24.00
N TYR A 100 8.85 -21.06 -24.16
CA TYR A 100 9.80 -20.80 -23.05
C TYR A 100 9.84 -19.34 -22.58
N ASP A 101 10.00 -19.15 -21.26
CA ASP A 101 10.17 -17.84 -20.61
C ASP A 101 11.66 -17.63 -20.27
N ASN A 102 12.40 -17.09 -21.22
CA ASN A 102 13.81 -16.71 -21.09
C ASN A 102 14.13 -15.49 -21.96
N ALA A 103 15.27 -14.83 -21.76
CA ALA A 103 15.61 -13.57 -22.42
C ALA A 103 15.53 -13.65 -23.97
N SER A 104 16.07 -14.71 -24.56
CA SER A 104 16.11 -14.92 -26.02
C SER A 104 14.72 -15.26 -26.58
N ALA A 105 14.01 -16.20 -25.95
CA ALA A 105 12.66 -16.63 -26.30
C ALA A 105 11.63 -15.49 -26.18
N ASN A 106 11.67 -14.73 -25.08
CA ASN A 106 10.83 -13.55 -24.89
C ASN A 106 11.13 -12.47 -25.93
N GLY A 107 12.39 -12.36 -26.39
CA GLY A 107 12.76 -11.50 -27.50
C GLY A 107 12.00 -11.86 -28.78
N LEU A 108 11.93 -13.15 -29.12
CA LEU A 108 11.17 -13.68 -30.26
C LEU A 108 9.65 -13.51 -30.09
N TYR A 109 9.12 -13.74 -28.88
CA TYR A 109 7.71 -13.53 -28.52
C TYR A 109 7.25 -12.11 -28.79
N TYR A 110 7.93 -11.11 -28.21
CA TYR A 110 7.57 -9.70 -28.41
C TYR A 110 7.83 -9.25 -29.85
N LYS A 111 8.89 -9.73 -30.50
CA LYS A 111 9.15 -9.48 -31.94
C LYS A 111 7.92 -9.87 -32.78
N LYS A 112 7.47 -11.12 -32.66
CA LYS A 112 6.33 -11.70 -33.37
C LYS A 112 5.03 -10.92 -33.12
N TRP A 113 4.84 -10.38 -31.91
CA TRP A 113 3.66 -9.58 -31.57
C TRP A 113 3.71 -8.17 -32.16
N PHE A 114 4.79 -7.42 -31.95
CA PHE A 114 4.95 -6.06 -32.49
C PHE A 114 4.97 -6.04 -34.04
N GLU A 115 5.50 -7.07 -34.70
CA GLU A 115 5.42 -7.22 -36.17
C GLU A 115 3.96 -7.41 -36.64
N ALA A 116 3.10 -8.07 -35.86
CA ALA A 116 1.68 -8.20 -36.18
C ALA A 116 0.90 -6.87 -36.08
N HIS A 117 1.40 -5.92 -35.28
CA HIS A 117 0.92 -4.53 -35.24
C HIS A 117 1.55 -3.63 -36.32
N GLY A 118 2.47 -4.14 -37.14
CA GLY A 118 3.01 -3.45 -38.31
C GLY A 118 4.35 -2.73 -38.12
N ALA A 119 5.08 -2.99 -37.04
CA ALA A 119 6.44 -2.47 -36.83
C ALA A 119 7.52 -3.34 -37.49
N GLU A 120 8.71 -2.76 -37.75
CA GLU A 120 9.96 -3.51 -37.95
C GLU A 120 10.57 -3.76 -36.56
N VAL A 121 10.85 -5.01 -36.21
CA VAL A 121 11.20 -5.36 -34.82
C VAL A 121 12.41 -6.28 -34.76
N TYR A 122 13.32 -6.01 -33.83
CA TYR A 122 14.47 -6.88 -33.57
C TYR A 122 14.73 -7.04 -32.06
N PRO A 123 15.04 -8.27 -31.60
CA PRO A 123 15.59 -8.49 -30.27
C PRO A 123 17.00 -7.90 -30.17
N VAL A 124 17.27 -7.23 -29.06
CA VAL A 124 18.60 -6.74 -28.68
C VAL A 124 19.25 -7.83 -27.82
N PRO A 125 20.39 -8.40 -28.24
CA PRO A 125 20.97 -9.57 -27.59
C PRO A 125 21.80 -9.18 -26.35
N ILE A 126 21.16 -8.61 -25.34
CA ILE A 126 21.77 -8.20 -24.07
C ILE A 126 21.11 -8.95 -22.91
N ASP A 127 21.94 -9.43 -21.98
CA ASP A 127 21.57 -10.06 -20.73
C ASP A 127 22.53 -9.62 -19.59
N VAL A 128 22.59 -10.39 -18.49
CA VAL A 128 23.43 -10.14 -17.32
C VAL A 128 24.74 -10.93 -17.25
N ASN A 129 25.02 -11.83 -18.21
CA ASN A 129 26.12 -12.77 -18.15
C ASN A 129 27.28 -12.36 -19.08
N PRO A 130 28.54 -12.33 -18.58
CA PRO A 130 29.69 -11.84 -19.36
C PRO A 130 30.25 -12.86 -20.37
N THR A 131 29.62 -14.04 -20.49
CA THR A 131 30.00 -15.18 -21.33
C THR A 131 28.75 -15.86 -21.86
N GLU A 132 28.81 -16.45 -23.05
CA GLU A 132 27.73 -17.28 -23.62
C GLU A 132 27.20 -18.30 -22.60
N ASP A 133 25.88 -18.34 -22.37
CA ASP A 133 25.24 -19.32 -21.47
C ASP A 133 25.19 -20.73 -22.09
N TYR A 134 25.15 -20.81 -23.42
CA TYR A 134 25.37 -22.03 -24.20
C TYR A 134 26.22 -21.74 -25.44
N PRO A 135 26.92 -22.74 -26.03
CA PRO A 135 27.84 -22.49 -27.14
C PRO A 135 27.16 -21.85 -28.37
N GLY A 136 27.58 -20.64 -28.70
CA GLY A 136 27.02 -19.82 -29.78
C GLY A 136 25.76 -19.04 -29.42
N ASP A 137 25.49 -18.78 -28.13
CA ASP A 137 24.47 -17.81 -27.72
C ASP A 137 24.84 -16.40 -28.21
N PRO A 138 23.97 -15.71 -28.97
CA PRO A 138 24.20 -14.31 -29.31
C PRO A 138 24.02 -13.36 -28.12
N TYR A 139 23.25 -13.72 -27.09
CA TYR A 139 23.02 -12.88 -25.90
C TYR A 139 24.24 -12.90 -24.97
N THR A 140 24.67 -11.71 -24.54
CA THR A 140 25.67 -11.50 -23.46
C THR A 140 25.55 -10.07 -22.90
N ALA A 141 26.03 -9.86 -21.67
CA ALA A 141 26.26 -8.52 -21.11
C ALA A 141 27.33 -7.72 -21.87
N ALA A 142 28.24 -8.38 -22.59
CA ALA A 142 29.28 -7.69 -23.38
C ALA A 142 28.68 -6.84 -24.52
N ASN A 143 27.55 -7.26 -25.08
CA ASN A 143 26.84 -6.56 -26.15
C ASN A 143 26.31 -5.18 -25.73
N ALA A 144 26.16 -4.90 -24.43
CA ALA A 144 25.84 -3.55 -23.95
C ALA A 144 26.95 -2.53 -24.24
N PHE A 145 28.18 -3.00 -24.45
CA PHE A 145 29.33 -2.17 -24.81
C PHE A 145 29.68 -2.20 -26.30
N ASP A 146 29.00 -3.02 -27.10
CA ASP A 146 29.27 -3.11 -28.54
C ASP A 146 28.72 -1.90 -29.31
N ALA A 147 29.56 -1.33 -30.18
CA ALA A 147 29.23 -0.15 -30.95
C ALA A 147 28.23 -0.45 -32.08
N THR A 148 28.15 -1.68 -32.57
CA THR A 148 27.15 -2.11 -33.57
C THR A 148 25.79 -2.21 -32.91
N VAL A 149 25.69 -2.87 -31.76
CA VAL A 149 24.45 -2.99 -30.96
C VAL A 149 23.93 -1.61 -30.55
N ALA A 150 24.80 -0.74 -30.04
CA ALA A 150 24.43 0.65 -29.74
C ALA A 150 23.96 1.43 -30.99
N ASN A 151 24.58 1.23 -32.15
CA ASN A 151 24.13 1.87 -33.40
C ASN A 151 22.81 1.31 -33.94
N MET A 152 22.50 0.02 -33.71
CA MET A 152 21.18 -0.53 -34.01
C MET A 152 20.13 0.17 -33.13
N ILE A 153 20.31 0.17 -31.81
CA ILE A 153 19.38 0.82 -30.85
C ILE A 153 19.13 2.29 -31.22
N ARG A 154 20.18 3.06 -31.52
CA ARG A 154 20.11 4.47 -31.95
C ARG A 154 19.28 4.71 -33.23
N SER A 155 19.01 3.66 -34.00
CA SER A 155 18.21 3.71 -35.24
C SER A 155 16.76 3.23 -35.07
N SER A 156 16.30 3.08 -33.83
CA SER A 156 14.91 2.77 -33.48
C SER A 156 14.07 4.03 -33.20
N ASP A 157 12.76 3.88 -33.34
CA ASP A 157 11.73 4.85 -32.94
C ASP A 157 11.14 4.54 -31.55
N ALA A 158 11.24 3.28 -31.13
CA ALA A 158 10.89 2.85 -29.77
C ALA A 158 11.85 1.79 -29.22
N VAL A 159 11.97 1.80 -27.89
CA VAL A 159 12.66 0.77 -27.11
C VAL A 159 11.65 0.16 -26.14
N TYR A 160 11.53 -1.17 -26.16
CA TYR A 160 10.58 -1.92 -25.33
C TYR A 160 11.30 -2.85 -24.35
N PHE A 161 10.93 -2.78 -23.07
CA PHE A 161 11.47 -3.60 -21.99
C PHE A 161 10.47 -4.69 -21.55
N GLY A 162 10.87 -5.95 -21.70
CA GLY A 162 10.15 -7.12 -21.18
C GLY A 162 10.16 -7.23 -19.65
N GLY A 163 9.37 -8.17 -19.13
CA GLY A 163 9.26 -8.48 -17.70
C GLY A 163 10.34 -9.45 -17.17
N GLY A 164 10.26 -9.70 -15.86
CA GLY A 164 11.24 -10.47 -15.08
C GLY A 164 11.68 -9.67 -13.85
N ASP A 165 12.98 -9.57 -13.62
CA ASP A 165 13.65 -8.85 -12.53
C ASP A 165 14.31 -7.55 -13.03
N GLN A 166 13.87 -6.40 -12.51
CA GLN A 166 14.35 -5.07 -12.92
C GLN A 166 15.81 -4.79 -12.55
N THR A 167 16.39 -5.49 -11.55
CA THR A 167 17.80 -5.32 -11.18
C THR A 167 18.74 -5.83 -12.27
N ARG A 168 18.27 -6.76 -13.11
CA ARG A 168 19.03 -7.30 -14.24
C ARG A 168 19.20 -6.28 -15.37
N TYR A 169 18.21 -5.41 -15.60
CA TYR A 169 18.40 -4.26 -16.48
C TYR A 169 19.44 -3.28 -15.92
N VAL A 170 19.44 -3.01 -14.61
CA VAL A 170 20.50 -2.19 -13.98
C VAL A 170 21.87 -2.82 -14.19
N ARG A 171 21.99 -4.13 -13.95
CA ARG A 171 23.24 -4.92 -14.11
C ARG A 171 23.74 -5.03 -15.56
N SER A 172 22.87 -4.92 -16.56
CA SER A 172 23.20 -5.11 -17.98
C SER A 172 23.35 -3.80 -18.77
N LEU A 173 22.59 -2.77 -18.41
CA LEU A 173 22.56 -1.49 -19.11
C LEU A 173 23.38 -0.40 -18.41
N LEU A 174 23.75 -0.56 -17.14
CA LEU A 174 24.50 0.43 -16.38
C LEU A 174 25.79 -0.14 -15.78
N SER A 175 26.88 0.62 -15.89
CA SER A 175 28.11 0.39 -15.14
C SER A 175 27.96 0.97 -13.73
N CYS A 176 27.56 0.14 -12.78
CA CYS A 176 27.27 0.55 -11.41
C CYS A 176 28.38 0.23 -10.40
N THR A 177 28.57 1.11 -9.41
CA THR A 177 29.44 0.89 -8.24
C THR A 177 28.62 0.88 -6.95
N ALA A 178 28.83 -0.14 -6.12
CA ALA A 178 28.42 -0.12 -4.73
C ALA A 178 29.50 0.58 -3.87
N PRO A 179 29.13 1.33 -2.80
CA PRO A 179 30.10 1.98 -1.91
C PRO A 179 31.04 1.02 -1.20
N ASP A 180 30.57 -0.20 -0.92
CA ASP A 180 31.31 -1.24 -0.21
C ASP A 180 31.16 -2.58 -0.96
N GLN A 181 32.24 -3.01 -1.61
CA GLN A 181 32.34 -4.33 -2.27
C GLN A 181 32.64 -5.46 -1.25
N SER A 182 32.86 -5.15 0.03
CA SER A 182 33.07 -6.14 1.09
C SER A 182 31.79 -6.56 1.81
N SER A 183 30.71 -5.76 1.74
CA SER A 183 29.35 -6.19 2.05
C SER A 183 28.72 -6.91 0.85
N ALA A 184 29.28 -8.07 0.48
CA ALA A 184 28.91 -8.84 -0.71
C ALA A 184 27.43 -9.26 -0.74
N ASP A 185 26.75 -9.27 0.41
CA ASP A 185 25.36 -9.73 0.57
C ASP A 185 24.32 -8.65 0.20
N ARG A 186 24.72 -7.41 -0.14
CA ARG A 186 23.81 -6.29 -0.46
C ARG A 186 24.37 -5.40 -1.56
N PHE A 187 23.92 -5.63 -2.80
CA PHE A 187 24.31 -4.87 -4.00
C PHE A 187 23.68 -3.46 -4.08
N ALA A 188 23.98 -2.60 -3.10
CA ALA A 188 23.50 -1.23 -3.03
C ALA A 188 24.20 -0.33 -4.07
N TYR A 189 23.73 -0.34 -5.33
CA TYR A 189 24.23 0.56 -6.36
C TYR A 189 23.81 2.01 -6.05
N THR A 190 24.77 2.86 -5.66
CA THR A 190 24.54 4.28 -5.36
C THR A 190 24.98 5.20 -6.49
N THR A 191 25.84 4.72 -7.38
CA THR A 191 26.37 5.47 -8.52
C THR A 191 26.42 4.54 -9.72
N CYS A 192 25.86 4.99 -10.84
CA CYS A 192 25.82 4.24 -12.10
C CYS A 192 26.14 5.18 -13.27
N THR A 193 26.80 4.66 -14.31
CA THR A 193 26.98 5.36 -15.60
C THR A 193 26.48 4.51 -16.75
N ASP A 194 25.93 5.16 -17.78
CA ASP A 194 25.36 4.45 -18.94
C ASP A 194 26.41 3.59 -19.66
N THR A 195 25.99 2.41 -20.12
CA THR A 195 26.70 1.67 -21.18
C THR A 195 26.52 2.38 -22.54
N PRO A 196 27.34 2.06 -23.56
CA PRO A 196 27.11 2.49 -24.94
C PRO A 196 25.71 2.16 -25.47
N ALA A 197 25.17 0.98 -25.15
CA ALA A 197 23.79 0.62 -25.48
C ALA A 197 22.77 1.52 -24.76
N MET A 198 22.91 1.73 -23.45
CA MET A 198 22.01 2.61 -22.70
C MET A 198 22.07 4.07 -23.15
N THR A 199 23.26 4.55 -23.51
CA THR A 199 23.45 5.87 -24.15
C THR A 199 22.58 5.98 -25.41
N ALA A 200 22.58 4.95 -26.26
CA ALA A 200 21.72 4.91 -27.45
C ALA A 200 20.22 4.87 -27.12
N ILE A 201 19.80 4.17 -26.05
CA ILE A 201 18.40 4.20 -25.59
C ILE A 201 17.99 5.63 -25.19
N ARG A 202 18.84 6.36 -24.47
CA ARG A 202 18.56 7.78 -24.14
C ARG A 202 18.43 8.66 -25.38
N GLU A 203 19.30 8.46 -26.36
CA GLU A 203 19.28 9.24 -27.61
C GLU A 203 17.98 9.04 -28.41
N VAL A 204 17.38 7.85 -28.40
CA VAL A 204 16.05 7.59 -28.99
C VAL A 204 14.93 8.34 -28.26
N VAL A 205 14.92 8.33 -26.93
CA VAL A 205 13.86 9.02 -26.17
C VAL A 205 13.99 10.55 -26.27
N GLU A 206 15.22 11.09 -26.19
CA GLU A 206 15.47 12.53 -26.31
C GLU A 206 15.40 13.05 -27.77
N SER A 207 15.36 12.18 -28.79
CA SER A 207 14.97 12.59 -30.16
C SER A 207 13.46 12.70 -30.36
N GLY A 208 12.65 12.24 -29.39
CA GLY A 208 11.19 12.22 -29.45
C GLY A 208 10.56 10.84 -29.59
N GLY A 209 11.37 9.77 -29.53
CA GLY A 209 10.92 8.39 -29.60
C GLY A 209 10.23 7.90 -28.32
N VAL A 210 10.03 6.59 -28.23
CA VAL A 210 9.26 5.95 -27.14
C VAL A 210 10.14 5.05 -26.29
N THR A 211 9.98 5.12 -24.98
CA THR A 211 10.37 4.05 -24.05
C THR A 211 9.11 3.39 -23.52
N ALA A 212 9.04 2.06 -23.59
CA ALA A 212 7.87 1.29 -23.18
C ALA A 212 8.31 0.05 -22.40
N GLY A 213 7.51 -0.44 -21.47
CA GLY A 213 7.86 -1.70 -20.82
C GLY A 213 6.89 -2.20 -19.77
N THR A 214 7.00 -3.50 -19.49
CA THR A 214 6.01 -4.26 -18.72
C THR A 214 6.60 -4.92 -17.48
N SER A 215 5.88 -4.88 -16.35
CA SER A 215 6.34 -5.44 -15.07
C SER A 215 7.67 -4.81 -14.63
N ALA A 216 8.78 -5.57 -14.56
CA ALA A 216 10.12 -5.01 -14.41
C ALA A 216 10.45 -3.92 -15.45
N GLY A 217 9.98 -4.07 -16.69
CA GLY A 217 10.08 -3.06 -17.75
C GLY A 217 9.30 -1.77 -17.50
N LEU A 218 8.36 -1.75 -16.56
CA LEU A 218 7.79 -0.51 -16.00
C LEU A 218 8.72 0.04 -14.92
N THR A 219 9.02 -0.76 -13.90
CA THR A 219 9.73 -0.32 -12.68
C THR A 219 11.12 0.25 -13.02
N ILE A 220 11.80 -0.34 -13.99
CA ILE A 220 13.11 0.09 -14.48
C ILE A 220 13.15 1.51 -15.06
N GLN A 221 12.01 2.09 -15.43
CA GLN A 221 11.96 3.42 -16.02
C GLN A 221 12.01 4.55 -14.98
N GLN A 222 11.93 4.22 -13.68
CA GLN A 222 12.05 5.16 -12.56
C GLN A 222 13.42 5.84 -12.50
N GLY A 223 13.46 7.07 -11.99
CA GLY A 223 14.66 7.70 -11.43
C GLY A 223 15.16 7.05 -10.13
N PRO A 224 15.83 7.82 -9.24
CA PRO A 224 16.38 7.34 -7.97
C PRO A 224 15.40 6.54 -7.10
N ASP A 225 15.98 5.72 -6.21
CA ASP A 225 15.27 4.89 -5.23
C ASP A 225 14.26 3.90 -5.82
N MET A 226 14.68 3.18 -6.88
CA MET A 226 13.85 2.20 -7.58
C MET A 226 13.63 0.95 -6.71
N ILE A 227 12.36 0.55 -6.50
CA ILE A 227 12.02 -0.71 -5.80
C ILE A 227 12.69 -1.90 -6.50
N SER A 228 13.43 -2.70 -5.75
CA SER A 228 14.02 -3.98 -6.19
C SER A 228 13.27 -5.20 -5.64
N GLY A 229 12.68 -5.11 -4.44
CA GLY A 229 11.96 -6.23 -3.82
C GLY A 229 11.08 -5.82 -2.63
N GLY A 230 10.39 -6.80 -2.03
CA GLY A 230 9.64 -6.65 -0.78
C GLY A 230 8.14 -6.92 -0.85
N ASP A 231 7.60 -7.63 0.13
CA ASP A 231 6.18 -7.95 0.26
C ASP A 231 5.44 -6.95 1.18
N PRO A 232 4.13 -6.70 1.03
CA PRO A 232 3.44 -5.58 1.68
C PRO A 232 3.61 -5.50 3.19
N TYR A 233 3.48 -6.63 3.90
CA TYR A 233 3.54 -6.68 5.36
C TYR A 233 4.95 -6.41 5.90
N GLN A 234 5.94 -7.17 5.44
CA GLN A 234 7.36 -7.01 5.80
C GLN A 234 7.85 -5.60 5.46
N SER A 235 7.42 -5.09 4.30
CA SER A 235 7.74 -3.74 3.86
C SER A 235 7.24 -2.67 4.81
N TRP A 236 6.05 -2.81 5.40
CA TRP A 236 5.59 -1.84 6.39
C TRP A 236 6.29 -2.01 7.75
N ARG A 237 6.47 -3.26 8.19
CA ARG A 237 7.03 -3.62 9.50
C ARG A 237 8.46 -3.13 9.68
N ASP A 238 9.31 -3.36 8.68
CA ASP A 238 10.76 -3.16 8.76
C ASP A 238 11.21 -1.90 7.99
N PRO A 239 12.39 -1.32 8.27
CA PRO A 239 12.94 -0.22 7.46
C PRO A 239 13.36 -0.70 6.07
N ALA A 240 13.26 0.16 5.06
CA ALA A 240 13.74 -0.14 3.70
C ALA A 240 15.26 -0.34 3.65
N VAL A 241 15.71 -1.33 2.86
CA VAL A 241 17.13 -1.70 2.73
C VAL A 241 17.66 -1.35 1.34
N ALA A 242 18.72 -0.53 1.29
CA ALA A 242 19.41 -0.26 0.03
C ALA A 242 20.12 -1.52 -0.49
N GLY A 243 19.87 -1.88 -1.75
CA GLY A 243 20.36 -3.10 -2.40
C GLY A 243 19.25 -3.91 -3.08
N TRP A 244 19.51 -5.20 -3.29
CA TRP A 244 18.55 -6.20 -3.74
C TRP A 244 19.01 -7.57 -3.23
N PHE A 245 18.11 -8.56 -3.24
CA PHE A 245 18.37 -9.95 -2.87
C PHE A 245 17.91 -10.88 -4.00
N ASP A 246 18.59 -12.01 -4.20
CA ASP A 246 18.13 -13.07 -5.12
C ASP A 246 16.76 -13.63 -4.69
N GLU A 247 15.94 -14.09 -5.63
CA GLU A 247 14.55 -14.54 -5.35
C GLU A 247 14.47 -15.74 -4.39
N ASP A 248 15.51 -16.58 -4.33
CA ASP A 248 15.65 -17.72 -3.40
C ASP A 248 16.16 -17.31 -1.98
N SER A 249 16.44 -16.02 -1.74
CA SER A 249 16.92 -15.52 -0.44
C SER A 249 15.81 -15.57 0.64
N PRO A 250 16.11 -15.97 1.89
CA PRO A 250 15.16 -15.82 2.99
C PRO A 250 14.83 -14.35 3.31
N GLU A 251 15.64 -13.40 2.84
CA GLU A 251 15.40 -11.96 2.90
C GLU A 251 14.62 -11.40 1.69
N ALA A 252 14.24 -12.19 0.68
CA ALA A 252 13.59 -11.70 -0.56
C ALA A 252 12.29 -10.91 -0.34
N SER A 253 11.58 -11.17 0.77
CA SER A 253 10.37 -10.43 1.18
C SER A 253 10.66 -9.05 1.82
N THR A 254 11.92 -8.67 2.01
CA THR A 254 12.34 -7.36 2.56
C THR A 254 12.14 -6.24 1.54
N LEU A 255 11.57 -5.09 1.98
CA LEU A 255 11.56 -3.88 1.15
C LEU A 255 12.98 -3.47 0.79
N THR A 256 13.30 -3.61 -0.49
CA THR A 256 14.61 -3.30 -1.04
C THR A 256 14.50 -2.29 -2.17
N TYR A 257 15.51 -1.44 -2.30
CA TYR A 257 15.57 -0.40 -3.32
C TYR A 257 17.00 -0.13 -3.81
N ILE A 258 17.12 0.29 -5.06
CA ILE A 258 18.39 0.74 -5.68
C ILE A 258 18.49 2.26 -5.55
N PRO A 259 19.39 2.83 -4.72
CA PRO A 259 19.47 4.28 -4.53
C PRO A 259 19.80 5.06 -5.82
N ALA A 260 20.65 4.50 -6.69
CA ALA A 260 20.94 5.08 -8.01
C ALA A 260 19.71 5.14 -8.94
N GLY A 261 18.66 4.37 -8.63
CA GLY A 261 17.45 4.29 -9.44
C GLY A 261 17.50 3.23 -10.54
N GLY A 262 16.57 3.38 -11.47
CA GLY A 262 16.57 2.67 -12.75
C GLY A 262 17.22 3.52 -13.85
N LEU A 263 16.54 3.65 -14.99
CA LEU A 263 17.02 4.40 -16.14
C LEU A 263 16.68 5.89 -16.08
N GLY A 264 15.75 6.33 -15.22
CA GLY A 264 15.43 7.74 -15.02
C GLY A 264 14.70 8.41 -16.17
N PHE A 265 13.87 7.68 -16.93
CA PHE A 265 12.99 8.28 -17.93
C PHE A 265 11.76 8.93 -17.28
N PHE A 266 11.18 8.27 -16.27
CA PHE A 266 10.09 8.77 -15.46
C PHE A 266 10.63 9.46 -14.20
N THR A 267 10.29 10.73 -14.04
CA THR A 267 10.80 11.62 -12.99
C THR A 267 9.71 12.27 -12.15
N GLU A 268 8.46 11.81 -12.27
CA GLU A 268 7.29 12.44 -11.62
C GLU A 268 6.97 11.83 -10.25
N GLY A 269 7.63 10.73 -9.89
CA GLY A 269 7.51 10.01 -8.62
C GLY A 269 8.15 8.62 -8.68
N GLN A 270 7.98 7.83 -7.62
CA GLN A 270 8.35 6.41 -7.58
C GLN A 270 7.39 5.54 -8.41
N LEU A 271 7.81 4.34 -8.80
CA LEU A 271 7.05 3.42 -9.65
C LEU A 271 6.90 2.02 -9.06
N ASP A 272 5.74 1.41 -9.26
CA ASP A 272 5.50 -0.01 -9.01
C ASP A 272 4.53 -0.64 -10.04
N SER A 273 4.63 -1.95 -10.22
CA SER A 273 3.87 -2.78 -11.18
C SER A 273 3.12 -3.92 -10.48
N HIS A 274 2.17 -4.54 -11.18
CA HIS A 274 1.22 -5.53 -10.63
C HIS A 274 0.54 -5.04 -9.33
N PHE A 275 0.25 -3.74 -9.25
CA PHE A 275 0.33 -3.00 -8.01
C PHE A 275 -0.72 -3.37 -6.94
N ALA A 276 -1.98 -2.94 -7.09
CA ALA A 276 -3.03 -3.24 -6.14
C ALA A 276 -3.46 -4.72 -6.20
N ARG A 277 -3.21 -5.43 -7.31
CA ARG A 277 -3.42 -6.89 -7.39
C ARG A 277 -2.56 -7.68 -6.38
N ARG A 278 -1.43 -7.12 -5.96
CA ARG A 278 -0.53 -7.70 -4.94
C ARG A 278 -0.48 -6.81 -3.69
N ASP A 279 -1.52 -5.99 -3.49
CA ASP A 279 -1.69 -4.98 -2.43
C ASP A 279 -0.41 -4.21 -2.07
N ARG A 280 0.34 -3.74 -3.09
CA ARG A 280 1.64 -3.06 -2.95
C ARG A 280 1.57 -1.62 -2.44
N GLN A 281 0.38 -1.12 -2.05
CA GLN A 281 0.18 0.21 -1.47
C GLN A 281 1.08 0.49 -0.25
N PRO A 282 1.22 -0.41 0.77
CA PRO A 282 2.05 -0.12 1.94
C PRO A 282 3.53 0.01 1.58
N ARG A 283 4.06 -0.85 0.69
CA ARG A 283 5.50 -0.84 0.34
C ARG A 283 5.91 0.42 -0.43
N LEU A 284 5.08 0.88 -1.36
CA LEU A 284 5.34 2.10 -2.12
C LEU A 284 5.24 3.35 -1.24
N VAL A 285 4.21 3.43 -0.38
CA VAL A 285 4.05 4.54 0.58
C VAL A 285 5.21 4.59 1.57
N LYS A 286 5.59 3.45 2.15
CA LYS A 286 6.75 3.32 3.04
C LYS A 286 8.03 3.83 2.37
N LEU A 287 8.34 3.36 1.16
CA LEU A 287 9.57 3.76 0.48
C LEU A 287 9.56 5.26 0.15
N SER A 288 8.45 5.80 -0.37
CA SER A 288 8.34 7.24 -0.68
C SER A 288 8.56 8.11 0.56
N LEU A 289 8.02 7.70 1.71
CA LEU A 289 8.24 8.39 2.99
C LEU A 289 9.70 8.28 3.50
N GLU A 290 10.31 7.10 3.44
CA GLU A 290 11.69 6.88 3.92
C GLU A 290 12.77 7.47 2.99
N THR A 291 12.48 7.62 1.70
CA THR A 291 13.40 8.21 0.69
C THR A 291 13.03 9.64 0.27
N GLN A 292 12.02 10.24 0.93
CA GLN A 292 11.59 11.64 0.76
C GLN A 292 11.06 12.01 -0.63
N HIS A 293 10.42 11.06 -1.34
CA HIS A 293 9.70 11.35 -2.59
C HIS A 293 8.29 11.85 -2.27
N GLU A 294 7.81 12.87 -2.97
CA GLU A 294 6.47 13.45 -2.76
C GLU A 294 5.34 12.53 -3.25
N ARG A 295 5.60 11.66 -4.23
CA ARG A 295 4.60 10.82 -4.92
C ARG A 295 5.14 9.45 -5.31
N GLY A 296 4.29 8.43 -5.18
CA GLY A 296 4.46 7.12 -5.80
C GLY A 296 3.30 6.81 -6.75
N PHE A 297 3.58 6.10 -7.85
CA PHE A 297 2.60 5.63 -8.82
C PHE A 297 2.65 4.12 -8.99
N GLY A 298 1.49 3.47 -8.99
CA GLY A 298 1.36 2.03 -9.19
C GLY A 298 0.45 1.72 -10.37
N VAL A 299 0.87 0.89 -11.31
CA VAL A 299 0.04 0.51 -12.47
C VAL A 299 -0.42 -0.94 -12.37
N GLU A 300 -1.71 -1.16 -12.63
CA GLU A 300 -2.31 -2.50 -12.58
C GLU A 300 -1.98 -3.36 -13.81
N GLU A 301 -2.14 -4.67 -13.65
CA GLU A 301 -2.04 -5.61 -14.77
C GLU A 301 -2.95 -5.24 -15.95
N LYS A 302 -2.50 -5.55 -17.16
CA LYS A 302 -3.20 -5.26 -18.43
C LYS A 302 -3.59 -3.81 -18.61
N THR A 303 -2.87 -2.91 -17.94
CA THR A 303 -3.12 -1.47 -17.93
C THR A 303 -1.79 -0.76 -18.16
N ALA A 304 -1.82 0.38 -18.83
CA ALA A 304 -0.66 1.23 -19.01
C ALA A 304 -0.96 2.69 -18.68
N LEU A 305 0.02 3.36 -18.07
CA LEU A 305 0.06 4.81 -17.95
C LEU A 305 0.97 5.34 -19.06
N VAL A 306 0.35 5.94 -20.08
CA VAL A 306 1.03 6.60 -21.20
C VAL A 306 1.36 8.03 -20.78
N VAL A 307 2.62 8.44 -20.90
CA VAL A 307 3.12 9.76 -20.44
C VAL A 307 3.75 10.51 -21.60
N ASP A 308 3.31 11.75 -21.82
CA ASP A 308 4.01 12.75 -22.61
C ASP A 308 4.99 13.49 -21.69
N ARG A 309 6.30 13.30 -21.91
CA ARG A 309 7.36 13.92 -21.09
C ARG A 309 7.43 15.44 -21.27
N ALA A 310 7.09 15.95 -22.47
CA ALA A 310 7.18 17.36 -22.78
C ALA A 310 5.97 18.16 -22.25
N ALA A 311 4.77 17.56 -22.28
CA ALA A 311 3.58 18.14 -21.66
C ALA A 311 3.50 17.89 -20.14
N ARG A 312 4.23 16.90 -19.62
CA ARG A 312 4.10 16.38 -18.24
C ARG A 312 2.66 15.97 -17.91
N THR A 313 2.04 15.21 -18.82
CA THR A 313 0.70 14.64 -18.66
C THR A 313 0.70 13.13 -18.84
N GLY A 314 -0.23 12.46 -18.17
CA GLY A 314 -0.45 11.02 -18.24
C GLY A 314 -1.88 10.66 -18.62
N LYS A 315 -2.06 9.53 -19.30
CA LYS A 315 -3.33 8.95 -19.74
C LYS A 315 -3.34 7.44 -19.44
N VAL A 316 -4.41 6.92 -18.84
CA VAL A 316 -4.53 5.49 -18.55
C VAL A 316 -5.23 4.77 -19.72
N ILE A 317 -4.69 3.63 -20.14
CA ILE A 317 -5.28 2.73 -21.15
C ILE A 317 -5.24 1.27 -20.69
N GLY A 318 -6.10 0.41 -21.24
CA GLY A 318 -6.14 -1.02 -20.96
C GLY A 318 -7.36 -1.46 -20.15
N ALA A 319 -7.16 -2.31 -19.15
CA ALA A 319 -8.23 -3.04 -18.47
C ALA A 319 -8.73 -2.40 -17.17
N LEU A 320 -7.82 -1.79 -16.40
CA LEU A 320 -8.07 -1.36 -15.02
C LEU A 320 -7.69 0.12 -14.87
N GLY A 321 -6.82 0.45 -13.92
CA GLY A 321 -6.43 1.82 -13.59
C GLY A 321 -4.95 1.99 -13.21
N ALA A 322 -4.60 3.22 -12.86
CA ALA A 322 -3.36 3.56 -12.17
C ALA A 322 -3.67 4.15 -10.80
N SER A 323 -2.77 3.93 -9.85
CA SER A 323 -2.78 4.50 -8.50
C SER A 323 -1.81 5.68 -8.42
N MET A 324 -2.19 6.74 -7.71
CA MET A 324 -1.28 7.78 -7.22
C MET A 324 -1.36 7.83 -5.69
N LEU A 325 -0.19 7.79 -5.05
CA LEU A 325 0.01 7.87 -3.62
C LEU A 325 0.80 9.16 -3.36
N ASP A 326 0.11 10.26 -3.11
CA ASP A 326 0.76 11.53 -2.77
C ASP A 326 0.99 11.59 -1.24
N VAL A 327 2.26 11.70 -0.86
CA VAL A 327 2.72 11.70 0.53
C VAL A 327 3.29 13.06 0.95
N SER A 328 3.17 14.09 0.11
CA SER A 328 3.77 15.42 0.35
C SER A 328 3.24 16.14 1.59
N GLU A 329 1.99 15.87 1.97
CA GLU A 329 1.34 16.38 3.19
C GLU A 329 1.29 15.33 4.33
N ALA A 330 1.84 14.14 4.12
CA ALA A 330 1.73 13.05 5.08
C ALA A 330 2.72 13.20 6.24
N THR A 331 2.32 12.77 7.44
CA THR A 331 3.24 12.60 8.57
C THR A 331 3.68 11.15 8.67
N PHE A 332 4.91 10.93 9.13
CA PHE A 332 5.49 9.60 9.31
C PHE A 332 6.47 9.58 10.49
N ASP A 333 6.44 8.51 11.29
CA ASP A 333 7.32 8.32 12.45
C ASP A 333 8.19 7.06 12.40
N GLY A 334 8.31 6.43 11.21
CA GLY A 334 8.99 5.16 11.01
C GLY A 334 8.05 3.94 11.12
N LYS A 335 6.90 4.08 11.80
CA LYS A 335 5.94 2.98 12.08
C LYS A 335 4.51 3.29 11.65
N SER A 336 4.13 4.56 11.79
CA SER A 336 2.78 5.07 11.56
C SER A 336 2.85 6.19 10.54
N ALA A 337 1.92 6.22 9.59
CA ALA A 337 1.70 7.32 8.67
C ALA A 337 0.26 7.84 8.75
N ALA A 338 0.10 9.16 8.65
CA ALA A 338 -1.21 9.82 8.57
C ALA A 338 -1.27 10.78 7.37
N GLY A 339 -2.46 10.93 6.78
CA GLY A 339 -2.74 11.99 5.80
C GLY A 339 -2.33 11.72 4.35
N VAL A 340 -1.75 10.54 4.05
CA VAL A 340 -1.41 10.10 2.68
C VAL A 340 -2.64 10.19 1.78
N ARG A 341 -2.50 10.75 0.58
CA ARG A 341 -3.58 10.91 -0.39
C ARG A 341 -3.54 9.78 -1.40
N TYR A 342 -4.49 8.85 -1.29
CA TYR A 342 -4.66 7.77 -2.25
C TYR A 342 -5.67 8.18 -3.33
N SER A 343 -5.27 8.07 -4.58
CA SER A 343 -6.11 8.18 -5.76
C SER A 343 -5.95 6.92 -6.63
N TYR A 344 -7.03 6.48 -7.27
CA TYR A 344 -7.04 5.40 -8.24
C TYR A 344 -7.93 5.79 -9.42
N PHE A 345 -7.38 5.81 -10.63
CA PHE A 345 -8.05 6.37 -11.81
C PHE A 345 -7.99 5.39 -12.99
N MET A 346 -9.16 5.02 -13.49
CA MET A 346 -9.33 3.95 -14.48
C MET A 346 -9.14 4.44 -15.92
N THR A 347 -8.98 3.48 -16.83
CA THR A 347 -8.82 3.67 -18.29
C THR A 347 -9.67 4.81 -18.86
N GLY A 348 -9.01 5.69 -19.62
CA GLY A 348 -9.56 6.94 -20.15
C GLY A 348 -9.29 8.17 -19.27
N SER A 349 -8.99 7.98 -17.98
CA SER A 349 -8.67 9.08 -17.06
C SER A 349 -7.26 9.64 -17.33
N THR A 350 -7.05 10.90 -16.99
CA THR A 350 -5.77 11.60 -17.21
C THR A 350 -5.25 12.27 -15.94
N ILE A 351 -3.95 12.58 -15.93
CA ILE A 351 -3.26 13.31 -14.88
C ILE A 351 -2.36 14.41 -15.48
N ASP A 352 -2.36 15.59 -14.86
CA ASP A 352 -1.32 16.61 -15.03
C ASP A 352 -0.30 16.43 -13.89
N PHE A 353 0.94 16.04 -14.20
CA PHE A 353 1.95 15.74 -13.16
C PHE A 353 2.50 17.02 -12.49
N ALA A 354 2.50 18.15 -13.21
CA ALA A 354 2.97 19.44 -12.70
C ALA A 354 2.11 19.99 -11.55
N THR A 355 0.83 19.60 -11.50
CA THR A 355 -0.13 19.95 -10.45
C THR A 355 -0.53 18.75 -9.57
N GLY A 356 -0.50 17.53 -10.12
CA GLY A 356 -1.15 16.34 -9.54
C GLY A 356 -2.64 16.25 -9.87
N ALA A 357 -3.18 17.13 -10.71
CA ALA A 357 -4.61 17.17 -11.00
C ALA A 357 -5.03 15.96 -11.86
N ILE A 358 -5.80 15.05 -11.26
CA ILE A 358 -6.42 13.92 -11.93
C ILE A 358 -7.82 14.31 -12.45
N THR A 359 -8.09 13.98 -13.71
CA THR A 359 -9.39 14.09 -14.38
C THR A 359 -9.94 12.69 -14.62
N LEU A 360 -11.06 12.35 -14.00
CA LEU A 360 -11.70 11.04 -14.12
C LEU A 360 -12.49 10.91 -15.44
N ALA A 361 -12.45 9.72 -16.06
CA ALA A 361 -13.23 9.42 -17.26
C ALA A 361 -14.73 9.21 -16.98
N GLY A 362 -15.06 8.62 -15.84
CA GLY A 362 -16.44 8.42 -15.42
C GLY A 362 -17.08 9.68 -14.82
N THR A 363 -18.39 9.63 -14.57
CA THR A 363 -19.12 10.80 -14.02
C THR A 363 -18.73 11.04 -12.58
N GLU A 364 -18.04 12.16 -12.34
CA GLU A 364 -17.52 12.54 -11.04
C GLU A 364 -18.64 12.90 -10.03
N ARG A 365 -18.42 12.50 -8.78
CA ARG A 365 -19.28 12.68 -7.62
C ARG A 365 -18.45 13.19 -6.44
N THR A 366 -19.07 14.02 -5.60
CA THR A 366 -18.47 14.57 -4.38
C THR A 366 -19.26 14.13 -3.15
N GLY A 367 -18.58 14.01 -2.00
CA GLY A 367 -19.20 13.58 -0.75
C GLY A 367 -19.62 12.11 -0.72
N VAL A 368 -20.60 11.79 0.12
CA VAL A 368 -20.94 10.40 0.48
C VAL A 368 -21.71 9.66 -0.63
N GLY A 369 -21.40 8.38 -0.82
CA GLY A 369 -22.22 7.45 -1.58
C GLY A 369 -23.43 6.94 -0.80
N SER A 370 -24.27 6.14 -1.46
CA SER A 370 -25.48 5.53 -0.89
C SER A 370 -25.34 4.04 -0.59
N GLY A 371 -24.17 3.45 -0.81
CA GLY A 371 -23.90 2.04 -0.54
C GLY A 371 -23.84 1.70 0.96
N PRO A 372 -23.90 0.39 1.29
CA PRO A 372 -23.59 -0.10 2.63
C PRO A 372 -22.13 0.20 2.99
N ALA A 373 -21.79 0.07 4.28
CA ALA A 373 -20.40 0.03 4.70
C ALA A 373 -19.64 -1.11 3.97
N PRO A 374 -18.32 -0.96 3.71
CA PRO A 374 -17.51 -2.06 3.20
C PRO A 374 -17.61 -3.33 4.06
N ALA A 375 -17.49 -4.48 3.43
CA ALA A 375 -17.35 -5.75 4.14
C ALA A 375 -16.02 -5.78 4.91
N VAL A 376 -15.99 -6.51 6.03
CA VAL A 376 -14.74 -6.80 6.74
C VAL A 376 -14.03 -7.92 6.00
N GLU A 377 -12.83 -7.64 5.53
CA GLU A 377 -11.91 -8.63 4.96
C GLU A 377 -10.98 -9.14 6.07
N PRO A 378 -10.64 -10.45 6.15
CA PRO A 378 -9.74 -10.98 7.17
C PRO A 378 -8.29 -10.46 7.07
N ASP A 379 -7.88 -10.08 5.86
CA ASP A 379 -6.59 -9.50 5.54
C ASP A 379 -6.72 -8.64 4.26
N ILE A 380 -6.44 -7.34 4.38
CA ILE A 380 -6.46 -6.38 3.24
C ILE A 380 -5.11 -6.18 2.56
N TRP A 381 -4.03 -6.78 3.07
CA TRP A 381 -2.69 -6.74 2.46
C TRP A 381 -2.35 -8.05 1.73
N LYS A 382 -3.21 -9.07 1.89
CA LYS A 382 -3.20 -10.33 1.15
C LYS A 382 -1.87 -11.06 1.23
N SER A 383 -1.39 -11.11 2.46
CA SER A 383 -0.25 -11.89 2.91
C SER A 383 -0.49 -13.39 2.72
N TYR A 384 0.54 -14.08 2.26
CA TYR A 384 0.56 -15.53 2.03
C TYR A 384 0.19 -16.35 3.28
N GLU A 385 0.42 -15.81 4.48
CA GLU A 385 0.08 -16.43 5.77
C GLU A 385 -1.45 -16.50 6.04
N CYS A 386 -2.26 -15.63 5.42
CA CYS A 386 -3.72 -15.62 5.60
C CYS A 386 -4.50 -15.98 4.33
N ASP A 387 -3.99 -15.68 3.14
CA ASP A 387 -4.66 -16.00 1.88
C ASP A 387 -3.74 -16.78 0.93
N SER A 388 -4.19 -17.97 0.51
CA SER A 388 -3.47 -18.79 -0.48
C SER A 388 -3.65 -18.29 -1.91
N ASN A 389 -4.44 -17.23 -2.13
CA ASN A 389 -4.50 -16.47 -3.36
C ASN A 389 -3.77 -15.10 -3.23
N PRO A 390 -2.47 -15.01 -3.59
CA PRO A 390 -1.68 -13.77 -3.51
C PRO A 390 -2.02 -12.74 -4.62
N TYR A 391 -3.26 -12.79 -5.14
CA TYR A 391 -3.73 -12.04 -6.29
C TYR A 391 -5.16 -11.52 -6.07
N ILE A 392 -5.32 -10.64 -5.09
CA ILE A 392 -6.60 -9.96 -4.77
C ILE A 392 -6.32 -8.47 -4.56
N PHE A 393 -7.32 -7.64 -4.86
CA PHE A 393 -7.28 -6.20 -4.67
C PHE A 393 -7.79 -5.81 -3.26
N GLY A 394 -7.18 -6.26 -2.17
CA GLY A 394 -7.72 -6.08 -0.81
C GLY A 394 -7.89 -4.60 -0.40
N THR A 395 -6.79 -3.86 -0.40
CA THR A 395 -6.72 -2.44 -0.03
C THR A 395 -7.49 -1.56 -1.03
N LEU A 396 -7.41 -1.88 -2.33
CA LEU A 396 -8.17 -1.17 -3.37
C LEU A 396 -9.67 -1.46 -3.29
N SER A 397 -10.11 -2.70 -3.04
CA SER A 397 -11.54 -3.04 -2.91
C SER A 397 -12.16 -2.39 -1.69
N LEU A 398 -11.41 -2.29 -0.58
CA LEU A 398 -11.81 -1.52 0.59
C LEU A 398 -12.00 -0.04 0.23
N ALA A 399 -11.06 0.57 -0.48
CA ALA A 399 -11.14 1.97 -0.92
C ALA A 399 -12.31 2.23 -1.89
N GLN A 400 -12.50 1.38 -2.90
CA GLN A 400 -13.59 1.47 -3.89
C GLN A 400 -14.97 1.27 -3.25
N SER A 401 -15.08 0.31 -2.34
CA SER A 401 -16.30 0.09 -1.55
C SER A 401 -16.55 1.27 -0.61
N PHE A 402 -15.50 1.82 0.01
CA PHE A 402 -15.59 2.96 0.90
C PHE A 402 -16.14 4.20 0.17
N VAL A 403 -15.56 4.62 -0.97
CA VAL A 403 -16.06 5.82 -1.68
C VAL A 403 -17.52 5.69 -2.12
N LYS A 404 -17.96 4.49 -2.50
CA LYS A 404 -19.35 4.19 -2.86
C LYS A 404 -20.28 4.05 -1.64
N SER A 405 -19.74 3.89 -0.43
CA SER A 405 -20.50 3.76 0.83
C SER A 405 -21.00 5.09 1.38
N SER A 406 -21.93 4.98 2.33
CA SER A 406 -22.46 6.07 3.16
C SER A 406 -21.63 6.38 4.42
N THR A 407 -20.56 5.64 4.74
CA THR A 407 -19.77 5.86 5.98
C THR A 407 -18.77 7.02 5.83
N SER A 408 -18.38 7.68 6.91
CA SER A 408 -17.33 8.72 6.89
C SER A 408 -15.91 8.16 6.93
N ARG A 409 -15.77 6.92 7.41
CA ARG A 409 -14.51 6.18 7.61
C ARG A 409 -14.70 4.72 7.20
N ALA A 410 -13.63 4.06 6.79
CA ALA A 410 -13.54 2.60 6.67
C ALA A 410 -12.13 2.15 7.05
N SER A 411 -11.99 0.94 7.57
CA SER A 411 -10.70 0.36 7.97
C SER A 411 -10.65 -1.12 7.62
N GLY A 412 -9.44 -1.62 7.41
CA GLY A 412 -9.13 -3.06 7.33
C GLY A 412 -7.77 -3.33 7.95
N ASP A 413 -7.56 -4.59 8.34
CA ASP A 413 -6.37 -5.02 9.08
C ASP A 413 -5.52 -5.98 8.24
N SER A 414 -4.22 -6.05 8.54
CA SER A 414 -3.34 -7.11 8.02
C SER A 414 -3.69 -8.47 8.66
N CYS A 415 -3.16 -9.55 8.09
CA CYS A 415 -3.30 -10.92 8.56
C CYS A 415 -3.21 -11.12 10.09
N ASP A 416 -3.96 -12.08 10.64
CA ASP A 416 -3.98 -12.47 12.07
C ASP A 416 -3.08 -13.69 12.39
N ALA A 417 -2.16 -14.03 11.50
CA ALA A 417 -1.21 -15.13 11.70
C ALA A 417 -0.11 -14.75 12.70
N LEU A 418 0.41 -15.74 13.43
CA LEU A 418 1.51 -15.52 14.39
C LEU A 418 2.84 -15.11 13.74
N ALA A 419 3.01 -15.33 12.43
CA ALA A 419 4.11 -14.80 11.65
C ALA A 419 3.97 -13.28 11.40
N GLU A 420 2.74 -12.77 11.34
CA GLU A 420 2.41 -11.38 11.06
C GLU A 420 2.08 -10.60 12.35
N SER A 421 3.02 -10.68 13.29
CA SER A 421 3.03 -9.85 14.50
C SER A 421 4.17 -8.80 14.44
N PRO A 422 3.90 -7.52 14.75
CA PRO A 422 2.61 -6.96 15.14
C PRO A 422 1.69 -6.72 13.93
N ARG A 423 0.37 -6.67 14.16
CA ARG A 423 -0.62 -6.43 13.11
C ARG A 423 -0.82 -4.94 12.83
N PHE A 424 -1.14 -4.61 11.59
CA PHE A 424 -1.35 -3.25 11.12
C PHE A 424 -2.80 -3.01 10.67
N ARG A 425 -3.22 -1.74 10.67
CA ARG A 425 -4.53 -1.27 10.20
C ARG A 425 -4.34 -0.18 9.16
N THR A 426 -4.96 -0.33 7.99
CA THR A 426 -5.14 0.77 7.04
C THR A 426 -6.52 1.39 7.27
N THR A 427 -6.58 2.70 7.38
CA THR A 427 -7.83 3.45 7.57
C THR A 427 -7.99 4.53 6.51
N PHE A 428 -9.15 4.55 5.86
CA PHE A 428 -9.56 5.56 4.89
C PHE A 428 -10.60 6.51 5.48
N ASN A 429 -10.44 7.79 5.19
CA ASN A 429 -11.38 8.85 5.51
C ASN A 429 -11.66 9.68 4.26
N ARG A 430 -12.83 10.33 4.24
CA ARG A 430 -13.23 11.27 3.18
C ARG A 430 -13.27 12.69 3.73
N ASP A 431 -12.79 13.63 2.93
CA ASP A 431 -12.92 15.07 3.19
C ASP A 431 -13.37 15.81 1.92
N GLU A 432 -13.27 17.13 1.91
CA GLU A 432 -13.69 17.97 0.77
C GLU A 432 -12.85 17.79 -0.51
N ARG A 433 -11.66 17.17 -0.42
CA ARG A 433 -10.88 16.79 -1.61
C ARG A 433 -11.36 15.48 -2.24
N THR A 434 -12.04 14.62 -1.49
CA THR A 434 -12.43 13.29 -1.95
C THR A 434 -13.51 13.35 -3.04
N ARG A 435 -13.17 12.90 -4.25
CA ARG A 435 -14.06 12.81 -5.41
C ARG A 435 -14.01 11.38 -5.97
N TRP A 436 -15.10 10.87 -6.52
CA TRP A 436 -15.20 9.48 -7.00
C TRP A 436 -16.17 9.32 -8.18
N SER A 437 -16.15 8.15 -8.81
CA SER A 437 -16.98 7.84 -9.98
C SER A 437 -17.57 6.42 -9.90
N ASP A 438 -18.67 6.20 -10.64
CA ASP A 438 -19.42 4.93 -10.64
C ASP A 438 -18.61 3.74 -11.18
N ASP A 439 -17.61 3.99 -12.05
CA ASP A 439 -16.65 2.99 -12.54
C ASP A 439 -15.83 2.33 -11.41
N GLY A 440 -15.54 3.06 -10.33
CA GLY A 440 -14.60 2.65 -9.28
C GLY A 440 -13.34 3.51 -9.17
N SER A 441 -13.24 4.57 -9.98
CA SER A 441 -12.21 5.58 -9.82
C SER A 441 -12.49 6.49 -8.62
N PHE A 442 -11.44 6.96 -7.95
CA PHE A 442 -11.48 7.95 -6.88
C PHE A 442 -10.19 8.76 -6.80
N VAL A 443 -10.27 9.92 -6.15
CA VAL A 443 -9.12 10.79 -5.85
C VAL A 443 -9.17 11.27 -4.41
N ASP A 444 -7.99 11.50 -3.85
CA ASP A 444 -7.75 12.20 -2.58
C ASP A 444 -8.51 11.64 -1.37
N ILE A 445 -8.67 10.31 -1.25
CA ILE A 445 -9.05 9.72 0.04
C ILE A 445 -7.86 9.82 1.00
N ALA A 446 -8.14 10.21 2.24
CA ALA A 446 -7.12 10.33 3.28
C ALA A 446 -6.85 8.96 3.89
N MET A 447 -5.63 8.46 3.71
CA MET A 447 -5.17 7.17 4.22
C MET A 447 -4.23 7.35 5.42
N SER A 448 -4.43 6.52 6.43
CA SER A 448 -3.50 6.32 7.55
C SER A 448 -3.17 4.84 7.68
N ILE A 449 -1.92 4.52 8.06
CA ILE A 449 -1.46 3.16 8.32
C ILE A 449 -0.66 3.16 9.63
N ALA A 450 -0.96 2.24 10.54
CA ALA A 450 -0.28 2.10 11.83
C ALA A 450 -0.48 0.70 12.41
N GLU A 451 0.20 0.39 13.51
CA GLU A 451 -0.09 -0.81 14.32
C GLU A 451 -1.52 -0.75 14.87
N ILE A 452 -2.20 -1.89 15.02
CA ILE A 452 -3.55 -1.93 15.63
C ILE A 452 -3.45 -1.38 17.07
N PRO A 453 -4.11 -0.25 17.39
CA PRO A 453 -3.92 0.40 18.68
C PRO A 453 -4.56 -0.42 19.81
N SER A 454 -3.76 -0.81 20.80
CA SER A 454 -4.19 -1.67 21.91
C SER A 454 -3.77 -1.14 23.27
N PHE A 455 -4.56 -1.43 24.31
CA PHE A 455 -4.24 -1.11 25.69
C PHE A 455 -4.92 -2.10 26.64
N THR A 456 -4.42 -2.15 27.88
CA THR A 456 -5.09 -2.83 29.00
C THR A 456 -5.52 -1.81 30.05
N ALA A 457 -6.62 -2.10 30.74
CA ALA A 457 -7.14 -1.23 31.79
C ALA A 457 -7.48 -2.03 33.06
N ALA A 458 -7.28 -1.41 34.23
CA ALA A 458 -7.62 -1.98 35.52
C ALA A 458 -8.19 -0.90 36.46
N ALA A 459 -9.31 -1.20 37.12
CA ALA A 459 -9.94 -0.30 38.09
C ALA A 459 -9.54 -0.66 39.53
N SER A 460 -9.36 0.35 40.37
CA SER A 460 -8.99 0.21 41.78
C SER A 460 -9.62 1.32 42.65
N ILE A 461 -9.75 1.08 43.96
CA ILE A 461 -10.13 2.12 44.91
C ILE A 461 -8.85 2.84 45.37
N SER A 462 -8.80 4.16 45.17
CA SER A 462 -7.79 5.03 45.76
C SER A 462 -8.33 5.66 47.06
N GLY A 463 -7.55 5.60 48.15
CA GLY A 463 -7.95 6.12 49.47
C GLY A 463 -8.23 5.02 50.50
N PRO A 464 -9.17 5.23 51.44
CA PRO A 464 -9.36 4.35 52.59
C PRO A 464 -10.00 3.00 52.23
N THR A 465 -9.52 1.92 52.87
CA THR A 465 -9.99 0.54 52.66
C THR A 465 -11.30 0.20 53.36
N ARG A 466 -11.89 1.16 54.08
CA ARG A 466 -13.27 1.10 54.59
C ARG A 466 -13.99 2.35 54.16
N LEU A 467 -15.17 2.15 53.58
CA LEU A 467 -16.09 3.19 53.15
C LEU A 467 -17.47 2.88 53.74
N THR A 468 -18.20 3.91 54.12
CA THR A 468 -19.54 3.85 54.70
C THR A 468 -20.58 4.45 53.77
N GLU A 469 -21.85 4.17 54.01
CA GLU A 469 -22.95 4.78 53.25
C GLU A 469 -22.88 6.33 53.29
N GLY A 470 -22.87 6.93 52.11
CA GLY A 470 -22.75 8.37 51.90
C GLY A 470 -21.30 8.91 51.84
N ASP A 471 -20.29 8.04 51.92
CA ASP A 471 -18.92 8.42 51.54
C ASP A 471 -18.79 8.53 50.01
N THR A 472 -17.70 9.17 49.55
CA THR A 472 -17.31 9.24 48.15
C THR A 472 -16.05 8.43 47.92
N ALA A 473 -16.14 7.35 47.14
CA ALA A 473 -14.99 6.58 46.69
C ALA A 473 -14.28 7.32 45.54
N SER A 474 -12.94 7.38 45.58
CA SER A 474 -12.13 7.83 44.44
C SER A 474 -11.66 6.60 43.67
N ILE A 475 -12.25 6.37 42.50
CA ILE A 475 -11.96 5.22 41.64
C ILE A 475 -10.84 5.59 40.68
N ALA A 476 -9.75 4.82 40.69
CA ALA A 476 -8.59 5.01 39.84
C ALA A 476 -8.57 3.91 38.77
N VAL A 477 -8.66 4.32 37.50
CA VAL A 477 -8.54 3.46 36.32
C VAL A 477 -7.13 3.62 35.76
N SER A 478 -6.27 2.64 36.01
CA SER A 478 -4.95 2.54 35.40
C SER A 478 -5.09 2.01 33.98
N VAL A 479 -4.47 2.69 33.02
CA VAL A 479 -4.49 2.35 31.59
C VAL A 479 -3.06 2.24 31.09
N THR A 480 -2.66 1.05 30.64
CA THR A 480 -1.34 0.77 30.10
C THR A 480 -1.45 0.54 28.59
N ASN A 481 -0.78 1.38 27.80
CA ASN A 481 -0.71 1.20 26.34
C ASN A 481 0.15 -0.04 26.02
N THR A 482 -0.42 -0.99 25.26
CA THR A 482 0.20 -2.27 24.92
C THR A 482 0.59 -2.39 23.45
N GLY A 483 0.17 -1.45 22.60
CA GLY A 483 0.58 -1.37 21.19
C GLY A 483 1.76 -0.43 20.95
N GLY A 484 2.30 -0.47 19.74
CA GLY A 484 3.42 0.36 19.27
C GLY A 484 3.07 1.79 18.87
N THR A 485 1.79 2.18 18.91
CA THR A 485 1.26 3.51 18.54
C THR A 485 0.83 4.31 19.78
N SER A 486 0.97 5.64 19.76
CA SER A 486 0.59 6.50 20.89
C SER A 486 -0.93 6.67 21.00
N LEU A 487 -1.44 6.76 22.22
CA LEU A 487 -2.88 6.88 22.49
C LEU A 487 -3.23 8.23 23.13
N THR A 488 -4.37 8.81 22.76
CA THR A 488 -4.90 10.07 23.30
C THR A 488 -6.44 10.02 23.41
N ASP A 489 -7.05 11.12 23.85
CA ASP A 489 -8.50 11.36 23.82
C ASP A 489 -9.32 10.25 24.49
N PHE A 490 -8.78 9.79 25.63
CA PHE A 490 -9.38 8.74 26.41
C PHE A 490 -10.80 9.12 26.86
N THR A 491 -11.74 8.19 26.72
CA THR A 491 -13.07 8.32 27.30
C THR A 491 -13.32 7.23 28.33
N ILE A 492 -14.09 7.55 29.36
CA ILE A 492 -14.56 6.63 30.39
C ILE A 492 -16.08 6.71 30.40
N ASN A 493 -16.76 5.62 30.05
CA ASN A 493 -18.20 5.57 29.81
C ASN A 493 -18.69 6.64 28.80
N GLY A 494 -17.84 6.98 27.81
CA GLY A 494 -18.12 8.02 26.80
C GLY A 494 -17.89 9.47 27.28
N ALA A 495 -17.55 9.69 28.56
CA ALA A 495 -17.12 10.99 29.04
C ALA A 495 -15.61 11.19 28.78
N PRO A 496 -15.16 12.28 28.15
CA PRO A 496 -13.75 12.53 27.89
C PRO A 496 -12.98 12.79 29.20
N THR A 497 -11.76 12.28 29.30
CA THR A 497 -10.84 12.58 30.40
C THR A 497 -10.01 13.85 30.11
N THR A 498 -9.26 14.33 31.10
CA THR A 498 -8.17 15.29 30.84
C THR A 498 -7.22 14.72 29.79
N ALA A 499 -6.90 15.50 28.75
CA ALA A 499 -6.02 15.06 27.67
C ALA A 499 -4.64 14.66 28.21
N THR A 500 -4.17 13.47 27.82
CA THR A 500 -2.86 12.93 28.18
C THR A 500 -2.49 11.90 27.12
N THR A 501 -1.41 12.14 26.38
CA THR A 501 -0.87 11.16 25.43
C THR A 501 -0.15 10.05 26.18
N VAL A 502 -0.57 8.80 25.99
CA VAL A 502 0.03 7.61 26.59
C VAL A 502 0.87 6.91 25.53
N LEU A 503 2.19 7.09 25.63
CA LEU A 503 3.16 6.47 24.74
C LEU A 503 3.15 4.93 24.89
N PRO A 504 3.60 4.17 23.87
CA PRO A 504 3.79 2.72 23.94
C PRO A 504 4.47 2.25 25.24
N GLY A 505 3.92 1.21 25.88
CA GLY A 505 4.42 0.66 27.14
C GLY A 505 4.25 1.56 28.38
N SER A 506 3.68 2.77 28.24
CA SER A 506 3.45 3.69 29.36
C SER A 506 2.09 3.47 30.02
N THR A 507 1.97 3.90 31.29
CA THR A 507 0.72 3.82 32.05
C THR A 507 0.25 5.21 32.49
N ALA A 508 -1.01 5.54 32.23
CA ALA A 508 -1.72 6.67 32.83
C ALA A 508 -2.71 6.18 33.91
N VAL A 509 -3.14 7.08 34.80
CA VAL A 509 -4.16 6.79 35.80
C VAL A 509 -5.21 7.90 35.76
N PHE A 510 -6.43 7.53 35.38
CA PHE A 510 -7.58 8.42 35.36
C PHE A 510 -8.40 8.22 36.64
N THR A 511 -8.94 9.30 37.22
CA THR A 511 -9.75 9.21 38.45
C THR A 511 -11.16 9.76 38.25
N PHE A 512 -12.14 9.07 38.83
CA PHE A 512 -13.52 9.55 38.94
C PHE A 512 -14.10 9.22 40.31
N THR A 513 -15.14 9.94 40.72
CA THR A 513 -15.79 9.74 42.02
C THR A 513 -17.03 8.84 41.89
N HIS A 514 -17.26 7.98 42.89
CA HIS A 514 -18.44 7.13 43.00
C HIS A 514 -19.07 7.27 44.39
N ALA A 515 -20.39 7.43 44.45
CA ALA A 515 -21.13 7.58 45.71
C ALA A 515 -21.37 6.21 46.36
N VAL A 516 -20.97 6.05 47.63
CA VAL A 516 -20.99 4.75 48.31
C VAL A 516 -22.38 4.48 48.90
N ALA A 517 -23.12 3.53 48.34
CA ALA A 517 -24.31 2.96 48.96
C ALA A 517 -23.96 1.89 50.03
N GLU A 518 -24.91 1.51 50.89
CA GLU A 518 -24.74 0.33 51.75
C GLU A 518 -24.68 -0.96 50.91
N GLY A 519 -23.82 -1.91 51.33
CA GLY A 519 -23.75 -3.24 50.72
C GLY A 519 -22.80 -3.32 49.51
N PRO A 520 -22.81 -4.46 48.80
CA PRO A 520 -21.93 -4.70 47.65
C PRO A 520 -22.38 -3.91 46.42
N GLN A 521 -21.41 -3.39 45.66
CA GLN A 521 -21.60 -2.58 44.46
C GLN A 521 -20.55 -2.97 43.41
N THR A 522 -20.98 -3.42 42.23
CA THR A 522 -20.10 -3.55 41.06
C THR A 522 -20.02 -2.21 40.33
N ILE A 523 -18.91 -1.49 40.47
CA ILE A 523 -18.61 -0.32 39.65
C ILE A 523 -18.12 -0.81 38.29
N ARG A 524 -18.63 -0.23 37.19
CA ARG A 524 -18.25 -0.58 35.81
C ARG A 524 -17.81 0.67 35.05
N ALA A 525 -16.76 0.52 34.26
CA ALA A 525 -16.34 1.53 33.31
C ALA A 525 -15.90 0.87 31.99
N THR A 526 -16.28 1.48 30.87
CA THR A 526 -15.74 1.15 29.55
C THR A 526 -14.78 2.26 29.14
N VAL A 527 -13.56 1.90 28.77
CA VAL A 527 -12.51 2.82 28.32
C VAL A 527 -12.36 2.72 26.80
N THR A 528 -12.15 3.85 26.12
CA THR A 528 -11.74 3.94 24.71
C THR A 528 -10.65 5.00 24.56
N ALA A 529 -9.91 5.00 23.45
CA ALA A 529 -8.89 5.99 23.11
C ALA A 529 -8.77 6.16 21.58
N SER A 530 -8.24 7.29 21.14
CA SER A 530 -7.83 7.54 19.75
C SER A 530 -6.33 7.29 19.60
N ALA A 531 -5.89 6.84 18.42
CA ALA A 531 -4.48 6.64 18.10
C ALA A 531 -3.87 7.86 17.39
N VAL A 532 -2.66 8.24 17.78
CA VAL A 532 -1.87 9.31 17.15
C VAL A 532 -0.45 8.85 16.85
N ASP A 533 0.16 9.45 15.83
CA ASP A 533 1.60 9.31 15.57
C ASP A 533 2.43 9.99 16.69
N THR A 534 3.76 9.84 16.66
CA THR A 534 4.63 10.50 17.65
C THR A 534 4.61 12.04 17.62
N ASN A 535 4.06 12.67 16.59
CA ASN A 535 3.90 14.13 16.46
C ASN A 535 2.53 14.62 16.98
N GLY A 536 1.57 13.71 17.22
CA GLY A 536 0.21 14.02 17.65
C GLY A 536 -0.83 14.06 16.52
N SER A 537 -0.49 13.59 15.31
CA SER A 537 -1.40 13.54 14.15
C SER A 537 -2.42 12.41 14.32
N ASP A 538 -3.71 12.70 14.10
CA ASP A 538 -4.79 11.69 14.19
C ASP A 538 -4.63 10.60 13.13
N LEU A 539 -4.29 9.38 13.57
CA LEU A 539 -4.23 8.20 12.70
C LEU A 539 -5.62 7.71 12.30
N ASN A 540 -6.68 8.36 12.79
CA ASN A 540 -8.08 8.07 12.52
C ASN A 540 -8.52 6.68 13.02
N MET A 541 -7.78 6.09 13.96
CA MET A 541 -8.07 4.79 14.56
C MET A 541 -8.51 4.95 16.01
N THR A 542 -9.51 4.16 16.41
CA THR A 542 -10.00 4.07 17.79
C THR A 542 -9.69 2.68 18.33
N THR A 543 -9.34 2.58 19.60
CA THR A 543 -9.08 1.31 20.29
C THR A 543 -10.35 0.52 20.55
N ASP A 544 -10.24 -0.81 20.61
CA ASP A 544 -11.36 -1.66 21.04
C ASP A 544 -11.74 -1.38 22.51
N PRO A 545 -13.04 -1.25 22.86
CA PRO A 545 -13.44 -0.79 24.18
C PRO A 545 -13.06 -1.76 25.32
N GLN A 546 -12.22 -1.33 26.25
CA GLN A 546 -11.81 -2.12 27.40
C GLN A 546 -12.79 -1.94 28.57
N ALA A 547 -13.50 -3.00 28.94
CA ALA A 547 -14.42 -3.01 30.06
C ALA A 547 -13.72 -3.40 31.38
N VAL A 548 -13.70 -2.48 32.35
CA VAL A 548 -13.22 -2.72 33.71
C VAL A 548 -14.37 -2.80 34.71
N ALA A 549 -14.22 -3.67 35.70
CA ALA A 549 -15.16 -3.82 36.81
C ALA A 549 -14.41 -3.85 38.15
N LEU A 550 -15.04 -3.29 39.18
CA LEU A 550 -14.48 -3.16 40.52
C LEU A 550 -15.56 -3.38 41.58
N GLU A 551 -15.32 -4.31 42.50
CA GLU A 551 -16.20 -4.57 43.62
C GLU A 551 -15.91 -3.62 44.78
N LEU A 552 -16.93 -2.86 45.19
CA LEU A 552 -16.96 -1.99 46.36
C LEU A 552 -17.95 -2.57 47.38
N ARG A 553 -17.70 -2.36 48.67
CA ARG A 553 -18.71 -2.60 49.72
C ARG A 553 -18.77 -1.41 50.69
N GLY A 554 -19.91 -0.74 50.73
CA GLY A 554 -20.20 0.23 51.78
C GLY A 554 -20.68 -0.47 53.04
N ALA A 555 -20.14 -0.06 54.20
CA ALA A 555 -20.71 -0.42 55.50
C ALA A 555 -21.90 0.49 55.83
N ALA A 556 -22.90 -0.06 56.52
CA ALA A 556 -24.03 0.71 57.05
C ALA A 556 -23.53 1.91 57.89
N LYS A 557 -24.14 3.07 57.70
CA LYS A 557 -23.82 4.25 58.51
C LYS A 557 -24.30 4.00 59.94
N LEU A 558 -23.39 4.07 60.92
CA LEU A 558 -23.76 3.95 62.33
C LEU A 558 -24.71 5.11 62.70
N VAL A 559 -25.99 4.78 62.89
CA VAL A 559 -26.97 5.70 63.44
C VAL A 559 -26.65 5.89 64.93
N ASP A 560 -26.53 7.14 65.35
CA ASP A 560 -26.34 7.52 66.74
C ASP A 560 -27.52 7.02 67.60
N PRO A 561 -27.29 6.15 68.60
CA PRO A 561 -28.36 5.58 69.42
C PRO A 561 -29.05 6.61 70.32
N ASP A 562 -28.46 7.78 70.58
CA ASP A 562 -29.04 8.80 71.48
C ASP A 562 -30.08 9.71 70.81
N ARG A 563 -30.64 9.33 69.65
CA ARG A 563 -31.77 10.04 69.04
C ARG A 563 -33.11 9.49 69.57
N PRO A 564 -33.87 10.24 70.40
CA PRO A 564 -35.00 9.69 71.13
C PRO A 564 -36.18 9.30 70.23
N GLU A 565 -36.74 8.12 70.46
CA GLU A 565 -37.98 7.67 69.83
C GLU A 565 -39.17 8.56 70.21
N LYS A 566 -40.12 8.72 69.29
CA LYS A 566 -41.44 9.26 69.62
C LYS A 566 -42.33 8.12 70.15
N PRO A 567 -43.10 8.32 71.22
CA PRO A 567 -43.96 7.27 71.77
C PRO A 567 -45.08 6.90 70.79
N GLY A 568 -45.07 5.63 70.36
CA GLY A 568 -46.18 4.98 69.63
C GLY A 568 -47.22 4.39 70.61
N LEU A 569 -48.46 4.26 70.16
CA LEU A 569 -49.61 3.93 71.01
C LEU A 569 -49.71 2.44 71.42
N GLU A 570 -50.56 2.24 72.42
CA GLU A 570 -50.92 0.98 73.08
C GLU A 570 -51.32 -0.17 72.14
N LYS A 571 -51.03 -1.40 72.60
CA LYS A 571 -51.72 -2.62 72.15
C LYS A 571 -53.12 -2.71 72.78
N PRO A 572 -54.02 -3.47 72.15
CA PRO A 572 -54.93 -4.37 72.84
C PRO A 572 -54.46 -5.83 72.72
N ASP A 573 -54.66 -6.62 73.77
CA ASP A 573 -54.80 -8.08 73.69
C ASP A 573 -56.22 -8.43 73.15
N SER A 574 -56.68 -9.67 72.93
CA SER A 574 -56.22 -11.01 73.31
C SER A 574 -56.91 -12.08 72.44
N GLU A 575 -56.36 -13.31 72.40
CA GLU A 575 -57.11 -14.59 72.26
C GLU A 575 -57.95 -14.87 70.98
N THR A 576 -58.27 -16.11 70.57
CA THR A 576 -57.75 -17.47 70.85
C THR A 576 -58.25 -18.47 69.78
N GLN A 577 -57.54 -19.59 69.61
CA GLN A 577 -57.93 -20.82 68.88
C GLN A 577 -57.94 -20.80 67.34
N ALA A 578 -57.92 -22.01 66.78
CA ALA A 578 -57.60 -22.30 65.38
C ALA A 578 -58.36 -23.55 64.89
N LYS A 579 -58.48 -23.72 63.56
CA LYS A 579 -58.38 -25.04 62.92
C LYS A 579 -58.17 -24.99 61.40
N ASP A 580 -57.41 -25.99 60.94
CA ASP A 580 -57.43 -26.66 59.63
C ASP A 580 -57.59 -25.82 58.34
N LEU A 581 -56.51 -25.71 57.55
CA LEU A 581 -56.30 -26.60 56.40
C LEU A 581 -54.87 -26.50 55.81
N ALA A 582 -54.46 -27.53 55.07
CA ALA A 582 -53.10 -27.73 54.54
C ALA A 582 -52.91 -27.11 53.12
N PRO A 583 -51.68 -26.88 52.64
CA PRO A 583 -51.40 -25.86 51.61
C PRO A 583 -51.48 -26.35 50.16
N THR A 584 -51.85 -25.43 49.27
CA THR A 584 -51.65 -25.53 47.81
C THR A 584 -50.35 -24.84 47.40
N SER A 585 -49.29 -25.62 47.19
CA SER A 585 -48.04 -25.13 46.58
C SER A 585 -47.99 -25.51 45.10
N GLN A 586 -48.04 -24.52 44.20
CA GLN A 586 -47.67 -24.72 42.79
C GLN A 586 -46.29 -24.15 42.53
N THR A 587 -45.30 -25.04 42.38
CA THR A 587 -43.98 -24.72 41.86
C THR A 587 -43.70 -25.68 40.71
N HIS A 588 -43.62 -25.17 39.47
CA HIS A 588 -43.19 -25.99 38.34
C HIS A 588 -41.70 -26.30 38.46
N GLN A 589 -41.35 -27.58 38.53
CA GLN A 589 -39.99 -28.08 38.29
C GLN A 589 -39.95 -28.93 37.02
N LEU A 590 -38.81 -28.86 36.34
CA LEU A 590 -38.45 -29.65 35.16
C LEU A 590 -37.87 -31.01 35.60
N ALA A 591 -38.17 -32.09 34.88
CA ALA A 591 -37.52 -33.39 35.07
C ALA A 591 -37.56 -34.27 33.80
N ALA A 592 -36.37 -34.60 33.28
CA ALA A 592 -35.98 -35.80 32.48
C ALA A 592 -34.62 -35.50 31.82
N THR A 593 -33.43 -36.08 32.08
CA THR A 593 -32.89 -37.37 32.59
C THR A 593 -32.52 -38.42 31.53
N GLY A 594 -31.22 -38.75 31.47
CA GLY A 594 -30.64 -39.99 30.93
C GLY A 594 -30.26 -39.98 29.44
N ASP A 595 -29.26 -40.76 28.97
CA ASP A 595 -28.12 -41.40 29.66
C ASP A 595 -27.05 -41.85 28.61
N PRO A 596 -25.81 -42.25 28.99
CA PRO A 596 -24.67 -42.28 28.05
C PRO A 596 -24.24 -43.65 27.45
N SER A 597 -23.71 -43.60 26.21
CA SER A 597 -22.75 -44.57 25.59
C SER A 597 -23.28 -45.98 25.25
N PRO A 598 -22.55 -46.90 24.54
CA PRO A 598 -21.16 -46.84 24.00
C PRO A 598 -20.96 -47.39 22.54
N LEU A 599 -19.68 -47.59 22.14
CA LEU A 599 -19.10 -48.46 21.07
C LEU A 599 -18.90 -47.94 19.63
N ALA A 600 -17.97 -48.61 18.92
CA ALA A 600 -17.41 -48.38 17.58
C ALA A 600 -16.99 -49.76 16.96
N PRO A 601 -16.10 -49.90 15.95
CA PRO A 601 -15.83 -49.15 14.71
C PRO A 601 -16.00 -50.02 13.42
N LEU A 602 -16.01 -49.42 12.21
CA LEU A 602 -15.81 -50.02 10.84
C LEU A 602 -15.99 -48.88 9.79
N GLY A 603 -15.55 -48.91 8.51
CA GLY A 603 -14.67 -49.86 7.80
C GLY A 603 -14.79 -49.82 6.25
N LEU A 604 -13.78 -49.24 5.55
CA LEU A 604 -13.44 -49.30 4.10
C LEU A 604 -14.33 -48.61 3.01
N ALA A 605 -13.60 -48.10 1.98
CA ALA A 605 -13.91 -48.00 0.54
C ALA A 605 -15.00 -47.01 0.01
N SER A 606 -14.93 -46.42 -1.20
CA SER A 606 -13.81 -46.18 -2.18
C SER A 606 -14.29 -45.28 -3.35
N LEU A 607 -13.42 -44.40 -3.89
CA LEU A 607 -13.23 -43.89 -5.29
C LEU A 607 -12.41 -42.55 -5.20
N LEU A 608 -11.31 -42.22 -5.92
CA LEU A 608 -10.87 -42.34 -7.34
C LEU A 608 -11.66 -41.44 -8.30
N MET A 609 -11.06 -40.55 -9.13
CA MET A 609 -9.68 -40.09 -9.43
C MET A 609 -9.64 -38.53 -9.33
N VAL A 610 -8.59 -37.70 -9.53
CA VAL A 610 -7.16 -37.68 -9.98
C VAL A 610 -6.52 -36.41 -9.30
N ALA A 611 -5.22 -36.14 -9.05
CA ALA A 611 -3.88 -36.48 -9.58
C ALA A 611 -3.50 -35.82 -10.95
N GLY A 612 -2.42 -35.03 -11.12
CA GLY A 612 -1.30 -34.60 -10.24
C GLY A 612 -0.39 -33.59 -11.02
N ALA A 613 0.83 -33.22 -10.61
CA ALA A 613 1.62 -33.54 -9.42
C ALA A 613 2.72 -32.46 -9.20
N VAL A 614 3.34 -32.41 -8.02
CA VAL A 614 4.46 -31.52 -7.65
C VAL A 614 5.64 -32.34 -7.11
N ALA A 615 6.84 -31.75 -7.18
CA ALA A 615 8.11 -32.12 -6.55
C ALA A 615 9.00 -33.18 -7.22
N LEU A 616 10.30 -32.87 -7.25
CA LEU A 616 11.30 -33.78 -6.71
C LEU A 616 12.43 -32.99 -6.02
N SER A 617 12.72 -33.31 -4.76
CA SER A 617 13.84 -32.74 -4.00
C SER A 617 15.13 -33.53 -4.22
N GLY A 618 16.28 -32.85 -4.11
CA GLY A 618 17.59 -33.40 -4.47
C GLY A 618 18.17 -34.43 -3.49
N GLN A 619 19.18 -35.18 -3.95
CA GLN A 619 20.02 -36.04 -3.10
C GLN A 619 21.43 -35.45 -2.94
N LEU A 620 21.87 -35.24 -1.71
CA LEU A 620 23.29 -35.00 -1.42
C LEU A 620 24.11 -36.25 -1.76
N ARG A 621 25.23 -36.06 -2.46
CA ARG A 621 26.35 -37.03 -2.48
C ARG A 621 27.67 -36.33 -2.21
N VAL A 622 28.14 -36.49 -0.97
CA VAL A 622 29.50 -36.15 -0.56
C VAL A 622 30.51 -36.95 -1.38
N ARG A 623 31.49 -36.26 -1.98
CA ARG A 623 32.77 -36.88 -2.35
C ARG A 623 33.93 -35.89 -2.15
N THR A 624 34.88 -36.32 -1.34
CA THR A 624 36.13 -35.60 -1.08
C THR A 624 37.15 -35.84 -2.20
N LYS A 625 37.60 -34.78 -2.87
CA LYS A 625 39.00 -34.34 -2.82
C LYS A 625 39.23 -33.04 -3.59
#